data_AF-A6U928-F1
#
_entry.id   AF-A6U928-F1
#
_cell.length_a   1.000
_cell.length_b   1.000
_cell.length_c   1.000
_cell.angle_alpha   90.00
_cell.angle_beta   90.00
_cell.angle_gamma   90.00
#
_symmetry.space_group_name_H-M   'P 1'
#
loop_
_entity.id
_entity.type
_entity.pdbx_description
1 polymer ?
#
loop_
_entity_poly.entity_id
_entity_poly.type
_entity_poly.pdbx_seq_one_letter_code
_entity_poly.pdbx_strand_id
1 'polypeptide(L)'
;MVLEVLQGWLTAIATGAGVYVAIGGLNSWRRETTGKRDIELCQAVIERFYEAEHRMDVLRSPYSFASEAASRQKGEHESEDESYRLDLLFVPLARLEAQSAFWSELFSYKFRMRALFGEEAATTFKHIDDAYRSFRAAAVTRYQALHRNPDGLSPETQTKLEERIWAELAEPDEIAVKMREAINAMERVCIPIVRSTRPAKRLTALLKRS
;
A
#
# COMPACT_ATOMS: atom_id res chain seq x y z
N MET A 1 30.58 59.97 -23.03
CA MET A 1 30.99 59.61 -21.65
C MET A 1 29.80 59.41 -20.70
N VAL A 2 28.99 60.44 -20.37
CA VAL A 2 27.85 60.28 -19.42
C VAL A 2 26.79 59.29 -19.93
N LEU A 3 26.48 59.30 -21.23
CA LEU A 3 25.46 58.43 -21.83
C LEU A 3 25.84 56.94 -21.80
N GLU A 4 27.11 56.61 -22.04
CA GLU A 4 27.61 55.23 -22.04
C GLU A 4 27.63 54.63 -20.63
N VAL A 5 27.99 55.45 -19.63
CA VAL A 5 27.94 55.04 -18.22
C VAL A 5 26.50 54.73 -17.80
N LEU A 6 25.54 55.58 -18.19
CA LEU A 6 24.10 55.35 -17.95
C LEU A 6 23.60 54.07 -18.63
N GLN A 7 23.98 53.81 -19.88
CA GLN A 7 23.62 52.57 -20.57
C GLN A 7 24.18 51.33 -19.86
N GLY A 8 25.44 51.37 -19.40
CA GLY A 8 26.04 50.27 -18.63
C GLY A 8 25.28 49.95 -17.34
N TRP A 9 24.87 50.97 -16.57
CA TRP A 9 24.07 50.78 -15.36
C TRP A 9 22.68 50.20 -15.66
N LEU A 10 22.02 50.68 -16.72
CA LEU A 10 20.70 50.15 -17.12
C LEU A 10 20.78 48.68 -17.55
N THR A 11 21.81 48.31 -18.32
CA THR A 11 22.03 46.91 -18.69
C THR A 11 22.31 46.05 -17.47
N ALA A 12 23.14 46.51 -16.52
CA ALA A 12 23.43 45.77 -15.30
C ALA A 12 22.17 45.53 -14.44
N ILE A 13 21.31 46.53 -14.31
CA ILE A 13 20.03 46.42 -13.59
C ILE A 13 19.08 45.45 -14.31
N ALA A 14 18.95 45.56 -15.63
CA ALA A 14 18.10 44.67 -16.43
C ALA A 14 18.57 43.21 -16.35
N THR A 15 19.89 42.97 -16.45
CA THR A 15 20.48 41.64 -16.27
C THR A 15 20.23 41.12 -14.85
N GLY A 16 20.43 41.95 -13.82
CA GLY A 16 20.17 41.57 -12.43
C GLY A 16 18.70 41.20 -12.19
N ALA A 17 17.76 42.00 -12.71
CA ALA A 17 16.33 41.71 -12.64
C ALA A 17 15.97 40.41 -13.39
N GLY A 18 16.54 40.19 -14.57
CA GLY A 18 16.36 38.96 -15.33
C GLY A 18 16.83 37.71 -14.59
N VAL A 19 18.01 37.77 -13.97
CA VAL A 19 18.55 36.67 -13.15
C VAL A 19 17.67 36.40 -11.94
N TYR A 20 17.20 37.44 -11.24
CA TYR A 20 16.30 37.29 -10.09
C TYR A 20 14.98 36.59 -10.46
N VAL A 21 14.34 37.03 -11.56
CA VAL A 21 13.11 36.41 -12.06
C VAL A 21 13.35 34.97 -12.50
N ALA A 22 14.47 34.69 -13.17
CA ALA A 22 14.83 33.34 -13.59
C ALA A 22 15.00 32.38 -12.40
N ILE A 23 15.70 32.82 -11.34
CA ILE A 23 15.87 32.03 -10.11
C ILE A 23 14.53 31.82 -9.40
N GLY A 24 13.70 32.86 -9.32
CA GLY A 24 12.36 32.78 -8.72
C GLY A 24 11.45 31.79 -9.46
N GLY A 25 11.45 31.84 -10.79
CA GLY A 25 10.73 30.92 -11.66
C GLY A 25 11.19 29.47 -11.49
N LEU A 26 12.51 29.24 -11.50
CA LEU A 26 13.09 27.90 -11.33
C LEU A 26 12.74 27.28 -9.97
N ASN A 27 12.81 28.06 -8.89
CA ASN A 27 12.44 27.59 -7.55
C ASN A 27 10.94 27.31 -7.43
N SER A 28 10.08 28.12 -8.06
CA SER A 28 8.65 27.86 -8.10
C SER A 28 8.34 26.56 -8.84
N TRP A 29 8.95 26.38 -10.01
CA TRP A 29 8.80 25.18 -10.82
C TRP A 29 9.30 23.92 -10.10
N ARG A 30 10.45 23.99 -9.41
CA ARG A 30 10.97 22.87 -8.62
C ARG A 30 10.02 22.46 -7.49
N ARG A 31 9.42 23.43 -6.80
CA ARG A 31 8.42 23.18 -5.75
C ARG A 31 7.15 22.54 -6.31
N GLU A 32 6.67 23.05 -7.43
CA GLU A 32 5.46 22.56 -8.09
C GLU A 32 5.64 21.15 -8.63
N THR A 33 6.78 20.87 -9.27
CA THR A 33 7.11 19.53 -9.76
C THR A 33 7.31 18.51 -8.65
N THR A 34 7.91 18.90 -7.52
CA THR A 34 8.04 18.02 -6.34
C THR A 34 6.66 17.73 -5.73
N GLY A 35 5.86 18.77 -5.48
CA GLY A 35 4.51 18.60 -4.94
C GLY A 35 3.61 17.75 -5.82
N LYS A 36 3.69 17.90 -7.14
CA LYS A 36 2.95 17.05 -8.08
C LYS A 36 3.35 15.56 -7.96
N ARG A 37 4.65 15.26 -7.90
CA ARG A 37 5.15 13.88 -7.74
C ARG A 37 4.72 13.25 -6.41
N ASP A 38 4.70 14.04 -5.34
CA ASP A 38 4.29 13.58 -4.02
C ASP A 38 2.78 13.28 -4.01
N ILE A 39 1.96 14.15 -4.60
CA ILE A 39 0.52 13.93 -4.76
C ILE A 39 0.24 12.66 -5.57
N GLU A 40 0.88 12.50 -6.74
CA GLU A 40 0.70 11.32 -7.59
C GLU A 40 1.07 10.02 -6.86
N LEU A 41 2.18 10.03 -6.11
CA LEU A 41 2.58 8.88 -5.30
C LEU A 41 1.56 8.59 -4.19
N CYS A 42 1.13 9.61 -3.45
CA CYS A 42 0.19 9.45 -2.36
C CYS A 42 -1.18 8.94 -2.85
N GLN A 43 -1.65 9.41 -4.02
CA GLN A 43 -2.85 8.90 -4.68
C GLN A 43 -2.70 7.42 -5.02
N ALA A 44 -1.62 7.06 -5.72
CA ALA A 44 -1.38 5.67 -6.08
C ALA A 44 -1.31 4.77 -4.84
N VAL A 45 -0.62 5.19 -3.77
CA VAL A 45 -0.46 4.38 -2.56
C VAL A 45 -1.79 4.21 -1.82
N ILE A 46 -2.58 5.27 -1.62
CA ILE A 46 -3.85 5.13 -0.89
C ILE A 46 -4.86 4.30 -1.67
N GLU A 47 -4.90 4.44 -3.00
CA GLU A 47 -5.71 3.58 -3.88
C GLU A 47 -5.36 2.10 -3.70
N ARG A 48 -4.07 1.76 -3.63
CA ARG A 48 -3.64 0.38 -3.39
C ARG A 48 -3.98 -0.12 -1.99
N PHE A 49 -4.07 0.74 -0.98
CA PHE A 49 -4.50 0.33 0.36
C PHE A 49 -6.00 -0.03 0.37
N TYR A 50 -6.84 0.77 -0.29
CA TYR A 50 -8.25 0.42 -0.47
C TYR A 50 -8.43 -0.85 -1.31
N GLU A 51 -7.68 -1.00 -2.40
CA GLU A 51 -7.70 -2.21 -3.21
C GLU A 51 -7.26 -3.43 -2.39
N ALA A 52 -6.30 -3.28 -1.48
CA ALA A 52 -5.81 -4.37 -0.65
C ALA A 52 -6.85 -4.86 0.36
N GLU A 53 -7.66 -3.97 0.94
CA GLU A 53 -8.79 -4.36 1.80
C GLU A 53 -9.77 -5.23 1.03
N HIS A 54 -10.24 -4.75 -0.12
CA HIS A 54 -11.13 -5.52 -0.98
C HIS A 54 -10.53 -6.87 -1.40
N ARG A 55 -9.25 -6.88 -1.77
CA ARG A 55 -8.53 -8.11 -2.14
C ARG A 55 -8.40 -9.09 -0.98
N MET A 56 -8.19 -8.60 0.24
CA MET A 56 -8.19 -9.42 1.44
C MET A 56 -9.56 -10.05 1.69
N ASP A 57 -10.65 -9.30 1.47
CA ASP A 57 -12.01 -9.86 1.58
C ASP A 57 -12.24 -10.98 0.56
N VAL A 58 -11.77 -10.79 -0.67
CA VAL A 58 -11.82 -11.84 -1.72
C VAL A 58 -11.00 -13.07 -1.32
N LEU A 59 -9.79 -12.88 -0.77
CA LEU A 59 -8.98 -14.00 -0.26
C LEU A 59 -9.73 -14.80 0.80
N ARG A 60 -10.49 -14.10 1.65
CA ARG A 60 -11.16 -14.65 2.83
C ARG A 60 -12.63 -14.99 2.63
N SER A 61 -13.11 -14.98 1.39
CA SER A 61 -14.48 -15.38 1.06
C SER A 61 -14.72 -16.86 1.43
N PRO A 62 -15.75 -17.18 2.24
CA PRO A 62 -15.98 -18.55 2.71
C PRO A 62 -16.43 -19.50 1.59
N TYR A 63 -17.04 -18.98 0.53
CA TYR A 63 -17.47 -19.79 -0.61
C TYR A 63 -16.27 -20.26 -1.41
N SER A 64 -16.01 -21.56 -1.43
CA SER A 64 -14.83 -22.17 -2.09
C SER A 64 -15.24 -23.28 -3.04
N PHE A 65 -14.67 -23.27 -4.25
CA PHE A 65 -14.92 -24.29 -5.27
C PHE A 65 -13.62 -25.03 -5.61
N ALA A 66 -13.68 -26.36 -5.75
CA ALA A 66 -12.51 -27.17 -6.08
C ALA A 66 -11.85 -26.77 -7.42
N SER A 67 -12.61 -26.20 -8.36
CA SER A 67 -12.10 -25.68 -9.63
C SER A 67 -11.10 -24.52 -9.47
N GLU A 68 -11.13 -23.80 -8.34
CA GLU A 68 -10.16 -22.74 -8.04
C GLU A 68 -8.76 -23.29 -7.78
N ALA A 69 -8.64 -24.57 -7.40
CA ALA A 69 -7.36 -25.23 -7.12
C ALA A 69 -6.71 -25.87 -8.36
N ALA A 70 -7.04 -25.39 -9.56
CA ALA A 70 -6.50 -25.92 -10.81
C ALA A 70 -4.96 -25.86 -10.90
N SER A 71 -4.31 -24.96 -10.14
CA SER A 71 -2.84 -24.87 -10.07
C SER A 71 -2.21 -25.89 -9.11
N ARG A 72 -3.00 -26.63 -8.32
CA ARG A 72 -2.49 -27.64 -7.40
C ARG A 72 -1.92 -28.83 -8.18
N GLN A 73 -0.70 -29.21 -7.84
CA GLN A 73 -0.13 -30.48 -8.32
C GLN A 73 -0.81 -31.65 -7.60
N LYS A 74 -1.43 -32.54 -8.38
CA LYS A 74 -2.06 -33.77 -7.89
C LYS A 74 -1.01 -34.88 -7.80
N GLY A 75 -1.02 -35.63 -6.70
CA GLY A 75 -0.20 -36.83 -6.54
C GLY A 75 -0.65 -37.96 -7.47
N GLU A 76 0.29 -38.82 -7.86
CA GLU A 76 0.06 -39.92 -8.82
C GLU A 76 -0.96 -40.98 -8.36
N HIS A 77 -1.23 -41.03 -7.05
CA HIS A 77 -2.10 -42.04 -6.42
C HIS A 77 -3.20 -41.44 -5.54
N GLU A 78 -3.53 -40.15 -5.74
CA GLU A 78 -4.67 -39.54 -5.05
C GLU A 78 -5.99 -40.19 -5.51
N SER A 79 -6.83 -40.62 -4.57
CA SER A 79 -8.21 -41.01 -4.90
C SER A 79 -9.02 -39.77 -5.32
N GLU A 80 -10.18 -39.96 -5.96
CA GLU A 80 -11.06 -38.83 -6.31
C GLU A 80 -11.48 -38.02 -5.07
N ASP A 81 -11.85 -38.71 -3.98
CA ASP A 81 -12.23 -38.08 -2.71
C ASP A 81 -11.06 -37.33 -2.07
N GLU A 82 -9.85 -37.91 -2.09
CA GLU A 82 -8.65 -37.26 -1.58
C GLU A 82 -8.30 -36.03 -2.41
N SER A 83 -8.32 -36.14 -3.73
CA SER A 83 -8.07 -35.03 -4.65
C SER A 83 -9.08 -33.90 -4.42
N TYR A 84 -10.37 -34.22 -4.30
CA TYR A 84 -11.40 -33.20 -4.08
C TYR A 84 -11.20 -32.47 -2.75
N ARG A 85 -10.91 -33.20 -1.67
CA ARG A 85 -10.59 -32.62 -0.36
C ARG A 85 -9.36 -31.73 -0.42
N LEU A 86 -8.27 -32.19 -1.04
CA LEU A 86 -7.02 -31.43 -1.18
C LEU A 86 -7.20 -30.19 -2.06
N ASP A 87 -8.01 -30.28 -3.11
CA ASP A 87 -8.39 -29.15 -3.97
C ASP A 87 -9.08 -28.07 -3.11
N LEU A 88 -10.09 -28.44 -2.30
CA LEU A 88 -10.76 -27.50 -1.39
C LEU A 88 -9.82 -26.90 -0.34
N LEU A 89 -8.92 -27.70 0.24
CA LEU A 89 -7.92 -27.21 1.20
C LEU A 89 -6.95 -26.20 0.58
N PHE A 90 -6.68 -26.32 -0.73
CA PHE A 90 -5.73 -25.49 -1.46
C PHE A 90 -6.32 -24.16 -1.95
N VAL A 91 -7.65 -24.00 -1.97
CA VAL A 91 -8.33 -22.78 -2.47
C VAL A 91 -7.75 -21.48 -1.90
N PRO A 92 -7.52 -21.31 -0.57
CA PRO A 92 -6.93 -20.09 -0.04
C PRO A 92 -5.54 -19.78 -0.61
N LEU A 93 -4.74 -20.82 -0.89
CA LEU A 93 -3.40 -20.70 -1.46
C LEU A 93 -3.46 -20.33 -2.95
N ALA A 94 -4.37 -20.94 -3.70
CA ALA A 94 -4.59 -20.60 -5.11
C ALA A 94 -5.02 -19.14 -5.28
N ARG A 95 -5.95 -18.66 -4.43
CA ARG A 95 -6.37 -17.25 -4.42
C ARG A 95 -5.22 -16.31 -4.06
N LEU A 96 -4.38 -16.70 -3.10
CA LEU A 96 -3.21 -15.93 -2.71
C LEU A 96 -2.20 -15.81 -3.86
N GLU A 97 -1.94 -16.92 -4.56
CA GLU A 97 -1.03 -16.98 -5.70
C GLU A 97 -1.52 -16.10 -6.86
N ALA A 98 -2.82 -16.15 -7.17
CA ALA A 98 -3.45 -15.33 -8.21
C ALA A 98 -3.31 -13.81 -7.95
N GLN A 99 -3.04 -13.40 -6.71
CA GLN A 99 -2.88 -12.00 -6.32
C GLN A 99 -1.42 -11.63 -5.99
N SER A 100 -0.47 -12.54 -6.18
CA SER A 100 0.94 -12.35 -5.77
C SER A 100 1.61 -11.09 -6.35
N ALA A 101 1.32 -10.76 -7.61
CA ALA A 101 1.83 -9.57 -8.28
C ALA A 101 1.38 -8.28 -7.59
N PHE A 102 0.09 -8.18 -7.22
CA PHE A 102 -0.46 -7.04 -6.50
C PHE A 102 0.23 -6.83 -5.15
N TRP A 103 0.33 -7.89 -4.34
CA TRP A 103 0.92 -7.80 -3.00
C TRP A 103 2.41 -7.43 -3.08
N SER A 104 3.13 -7.98 -4.06
CA SER A 104 4.54 -7.66 -4.30
C SER A 104 4.72 -6.18 -4.67
N GLU A 105 3.88 -5.66 -5.56
CA GLU A 105 3.90 -4.25 -5.95
C GLU A 105 3.53 -3.34 -4.77
N LEU A 106 2.46 -3.66 -4.04
CA LEU A 106 2.05 -2.91 -2.84
C LEU A 106 3.19 -2.79 -1.83
N PHE A 107 3.84 -3.91 -1.47
CA PHE A 107 4.93 -3.86 -0.49
C PHE A 107 6.19 -3.16 -1.02
N SER A 108 6.37 -3.04 -2.34
CA SER A 108 7.46 -2.25 -2.91
C SER A 108 7.31 -0.75 -2.63
N TYR A 109 6.07 -0.24 -2.53
CA TYR A 109 5.81 1.17 -2.20
C TYR A 109 6.34 1.55 -0.83
N LYS A 110 6.45 0.61 0.12
CA LYS A 110 7.04 0.85 1.44
C LYS A 110 8.42 1.50 1.35
N PHE A 111 9.27 1.03 0.43
CA PHE A 111 10.63 1.56 0.27
C PHE A 111 10.61 2.98 -0.31
N ARG A 112 9.71 3.24 -1.26
CA ARG A 112 9.54 4.56 -1.86
C ARG A 112 8.95 5.57 -0.87
N MET A 113 7.95 5.16 -0.09
CA MET A 113 7.36 5.97 0.98
C MET A 113 8.40 6.29 2.05
N ARG A 114 9.26 5.32 2.43
CA ARG A 114 10.38 5.55 3.35
C ARG A 114 11.36 6.59 2.83
N ALA A 115 11.74 6.50 1.56
CA ALA A 115 12.72 7.40 0.96
C ALA A 115 12.23 8.85 0.85
N LEU A 116 10.94 9.06 0.63
CA LEU A 116 10.36 10.39 0.39
C LEU A 116 9.76 11.03 1.65
N PHE A 117 9.14 10.23 2.53
CA PHE A 117 8.39 10.73 3.68
C PHE A 117 8.93 10.21 5.03
N GLY A 118 10.00 9.41 5.02
CA GLY A 118 10.67 8.93 6.23
C GLY A 118 10.07 7.65 6.83
N GLU A 119 10.59 7.27 8.00
CA GLU A 119 10.25 5.99 8.65
C GLU A 119 8.77 5.88 8.99
N GLU A 120 8.17 6.96 9.49
CA GLU A 120 6.77 6.99 9.91
C GLU A 120 5.83 6.54 8.77
N ALA A 121 6.04 7.07 7.56
CA ALA A 121 5.27 6.67 6.38
C ALA A 121 5.47 5.19 6.02
N ALA A 122 6.67 4.64 6.22
CA ALA A 122 6.95 3.22 5.95
C ALA A 122 6.30 2.28 6.98
N THR A 123 6.15 2.73 8.24
CA THR A 123 5.55 1.92 9.32
C THR A 123 4.05 1.68 9.11
N THR A 124 3.36 2.53 8.33
CA THR A 124 1.95 2.35 7.98
C THR A 124 1.66 1.01 7.27
N PHE A 125 2.67 0.44 6.59
CA PHE A 125 2.57 -0.87 5.93
C PHE A 125 2.58 -2.05 6.92
N LYS A 126 2.88 -1.83 8.20
CA LYS A 126 3.03 -2.92 9.17
C LYS A 126 1.74 -3.70 9.36
N HIS A 127 0.61 -3.02 9.58
CA HIS A 127 -0.66 -3.70 9.87
C HIS A 127 -1.13 -4.55 8.68
N ILE A 128 -0.97 -4.05 7.45
CA ILE A 128 -1.33 -4.78 6.22
C ILE A 128 -0.36 -5.94 5.94
N ASP A 129 0.94 -5.79 6.21
CA ASP A 129 1.93 -6.89 6.15
C ASP A 129 1.60 -7.98 7.18
N ASP A 130 1.25 -7.58 8.41
CA ASP A 130 0.86 -8.50 9.48
C ASP A 130 -0.45 -9.24 9.14
N ALA A 131 -1.43 -8.56 8.54
CA ALA A 131 -2.67 -9.17 8.07
C ALA A 131 -2.40 -10.21 6.95
N TYR A 132 -1.64 -9.82 5.93
CA TYR A 132 -1.24 -10.68 4.82
C TYR A 132 -0.47 -11.93 5.28
N ARG A 133 0.52 -11.74 6.17
CA ARG A 133 1.30 -12.85 6.74
C ARG A 133 0.46 -13.75 7.62
N SER A 134 -0.45 -13.20 8.42
CA SER A 134 -1.35 -13.97 9.27
C SER A 134 -2.24 -14.90 8.45
N PHE A 135 -2.87 -14.37 7.40
CA PHE A 135 -3.65 -15.17 6.44
C PHE A 135 -2.80 -16.26 5.78
N ARG A 136 -1.65 -15.89 5.20
CA ARG A 136 -0.76 -16.83 4.51
C ARG A 136 -0.27 -17.94 5.42
N ALA A 137 0.17 -17.60 6.63
CA ALA A 137 0.64 -18.57 7.61
C ALA A 137 -0.47 -19.55 7.99
N ALA A 138 -1.69 -19.05 8.20
CA ALA A 138 -2.83 -19.91 8.53
C ALA A 138 -3.18 -20.86 7.38
N ALA A 139 -3.28 -20.36 6.15
CA ALA A 139 -3.57 -21.15 4.97
C ALA A 139 -2.52 -22.26 4.72
N VAL A 140 -1.23 -21.92 4.79
CA VAL A 140 -0.14 -22.89 4.61
C VAL A 140 -0.15 -23.94 5.71
N THR A 141 -0.29 -23.52 6.96
CA THR A 141 -0.31 -24.43 8.12
C THR A 141 -1.47 -25.40 8.04
N ARG A 142 -2.69 -24.89 7.72
CA ARG A 142 -3.88 -25.72 7.55
C ARG A 142 -3.70 -26.73 6.42
N TYR A 143 -3.23 -26.28 5.26
CA TYR A 143 -2.99 -27.19 4.12
C TYR A 143 -1.98 -28.28 4.48
N GLN A 144 -0.82 -27.92 5.06
CA GLN A 144 0.23 -28.87 5.39
C GLN A 144 -0.19 -29.88 6.46
N ALA A 145 -0.86 -29.42 7.52
CA ALA A 145 -1.31 -30.29 8.61
C ALA A 145 -2.35 -31.30 8.14
N LEU A 146 -3.28 -30.85 7.29
CA LEU A 146 -4.38 -31.67 6.80
C LEU A 146 -4.06 -32.43 5.51
N HIS A 147 -2.91 -32.19 4.87
CA HIS A 147 -2.57 -32.79 3.58
C HIS A 147 -2.59 -34.31 3.65
N ARG A 148 -1.80 -34.89 4.58
CA ARG A 148 -1.66 -36.35 4.75
C ARG A 148 -2.59 -36.94 5.82
N ASN A 149 -3.03 -36.12 6.77
CA ASN A 149 -3.85 -36.57 7.89
C ASN A 149 -5.07 -35.64 8.02
N PRO A 150 -6.27 -36.08 7.61
CA PRO A 150 -7.49 -35.30 7.79
C PRO A 150 -7.77 -34.88 9.23
N ASP A 151 -7.28 -35.65 10.21
CA ASP A 151 -7.40 -35.38 11.64
C ASP A 151 -6.10 -34.81 12.24
N GLY A 152 -5.25 -34.21 11.40
CA GLY A 152 -3.92 -33.71 11.76
C GLY A 152 -3.94 -32.46 12.66
N LEU A 153 -5.10 -31.88 12.92
CA LEU A 153 -5.30 -30.71 13.76
C LEU A 153 -6.24 -31.01 14.92
N SER A 154 -5.94 -30.46 16.09
CA SER A 154 -6.95 -30.40 17.16
C SER A 154 -8.08 -29.46 16.76
N PRO A 155 -9.32 -29.68 17.25
CA PRO A 155 -10.45 -28.79 16.96
C PRO A 155 -10.15 -27.32 17.26
N GLU A 156 -9.49 -27.04 18.39
CA GLU A 156 -9.09 -25.68 18.78
C GLU A 156 -8.11 -25.05 17.77
N THR A 157 -7.13 -25.81 17.28
CA THR A 157 -6.16 -25.30 16.30
C THR A 157 -6.83 -25.07 14.96
N GLN A 158 -7.74 -25.96 14.55
CA GLN A 158 -8.49 -25.81 13.31
C GLN A 158 -9.33 -24.52 13.34
N THR A 159 -10.10 -24.28 14.41
CA THR A 159 -10.88 -23.05 14.57
C THR A 159 -9.99 -21.81 14.46
N LYS A 160 -8.87 -21.76 15.18
CA LYS A 160 -7.92 -20.61 15.13
C LYS A 160 -7.32 -20.37 13.75
N LEU A 161 -7.17 -21.39 12.92
CA LEU A 161 -6.69 -21.25 11.55
C LEU A 161 -7.83 -20.79 10.64
N GLU A 162 -9.02 -21.35 10.78
CA GLU A 162 -10.20 -20.99 10.00
C GLU A 162 -10.65 -19.56 10.24
N GLU A 163 -10.60 -19.06 11.48
CA GLU A 163 -10.82 -17.65 11.84
C GLU A 163 -9.92 -16.66 11.07
N ARG A 164 -8.68 -17.08 10.76
CA ARG A 164 -7.72 -16.26 9.98
C ARG A 164 -7.91 -16.41 8.48
N ILE A 165 -8.46 -17.53 8.02
CA ILE A 165 -8.62 -17.82 6.59
C ILE A 165 -9.95 -17.27 6.09
N TRP A 166 -11.03 -17.40 6.86
CA TRP A 166 -12.37 -17.03 6.44
C TRP A 166 -12.83 -15.79 7.19
N ALA A 167 -13.49 -14.88 6.47
CA ALA A 167 -14.12 -13.71 7.07
C ALA A 167 -15.28 -14.14 7.99
N GLU A 168 -15.61 -13.30 8.97
CA GLU A 168 -16.80 -13.43 9.84
C GLU A 168 -16.82 -14.66 10.77
N LEU A 169 -15.76 -15.48 10.81
CA LEU A 169 -15.66 -16.61 11.75
C LEU A 169 -15.14 -16.20 13.14
N ALA A 170 -14.57 -15.00 13.29
CA ALA A 170 -14.04 -14.48 14.54
C ALA A 170 -14.71 -13.15 14.95
N GLU A 171 -14.95 -12.98 16.24
CA GLU A 171 -15.38 -11.71 16.83
C GLU A 171 -14.40 -11.28 17.96
N PRO A 172 -13.57 -10.24 17.76
CA PRO A 172 -13.42 -9.42 16.55
C PRO A 172 -12.56 -10.10 15.46
N ASP A 173 -12.82 -9.77 14.20
CA ASP A 173 -11.96 -10.18 13.08
C ASP A 173 -10.62 -9.38 13.11
N GLU A 174 -9.57 -10.02 13.61
CA GLU A 174 -8.23 -9.42 13.76
C GLU A 174 -7.64 -8.92 12.42
N ILE A 175 -7.91 -9.62 11.31
CA ILE A 175 -7.38 -9.25 9.99
C ILE A 175 -8.10 -8.00 9.49
N ALA A 176 -9.43 -7.97 9.57
CA ALA A 176 -10.22 -6.80 9.18
C ALA A 176 -9.90 -5.57 10.05
N VAL A 177 -9.63 -5.75 11.35
CA VAL A 177 -9.13 -4.68 12.22
C VAL A 177 -7.78 -4.15 11.70
N LYS A 178 -6.81 -5.02 11.42
CA LYS A 178 -5.49 -4.61 10.89
C LYS A 178 -5.58 -3.89 9.54
N MET A 179 -6.44 -4.34 8.63
CA MET A 179 -6.63 -3.67 7.34
C MET A 179 -7.15 -2.24 7.53
N ARG A 180 -8.16 -2.04 8.38
CA ARG A 180 -8.68 -0.71 8.72
C ARG A 180 -7.65 0.17 9.42
N GLU A 181 -6.87 -0.38 10.34
CA GLU A 181 -5.76 0.34 10.98
C GLU A 181 -4.69 0.78 9.97
N ALA A 182 -4.35 -0.08 9.00
CA ALA A 182 -3.41 0.24 7.93
C ALA A 182 -3.92 1.39 7.05
N ILE A 183 -5.20 1.32 6.64
CA ILE A 183 -5.86 2.37 5.84
C ILE A 183 -5.85 3.69 6.62
N ASN A 184 -6.34 3.70 7.87
CA ASN A 184 -6.39 4.90 8.69
C ASN A 184 -4.98 5.51 8.94
N ALA A 185 -3.96 4.66 9.08
CA ALA A 185 -2.58 5.12 9.19
C ALA A 185 -2.07 5.76 7.89
N MET A 186 -2.35 5.14 6.74
CA MET A 186 -1.95 5.66 5.44
C MET A 186 -2.72 6.93 5.07
N GLU A 187 -4.01 7.02 5.39
CA GLU A 187 -4.82 8.22 5.15
C GLU A 187 -4.27 9.43 5.89
N ARG A 188 -3.81 9.25 7.14
CA ARG A 188 -3.18 10.33 7.92
C ARG A 188 -1.92 10.89 7.24
N VAL A 189 -1.21 10.09 6.45
CA VAL A 189 -0.04 10.51 5.69
C VAL A 189 -0.45 11.12 4.34
N CYS A 190 -1.22 10.38 3.54
CA CYS A 190 -1.48 10.71 2.15
C CYS A 190 -2.58 11.77 1.96
N ILE A 191 -3.65 11.76 2.75
CA ILE A 191 -4.80 12.67 2.54
C ILE A 191 -4.40 14.14 2.69
N PRO A 192 -3.59 14.56 3.68
CA PRO A 192 -3.12 15.94 3.75
C PRO A 192 -2.33 16.38 2.51
N ILE A 193 -1.53 15.48 1.94
CA ILE A 193 -0.70 15.75 0.75
C ILE A 193 -1.60 15.87 -0.48
N VAL A 194 -2.49 14.90 -0.71
CA VAL A 194 -3.42 14.88 -1.85
C VAL A 194 -4.38 16.07 -1.82
N ARG A 195 -4.87 16.46 -0.64
CA ARG A 195 -5.79 17.61 -0.47
C ARG A 195 -5.08 18.96 -0.44
N SER A 196 -3.75 19.01 -0.51
CA SER A 196 -2.98 20.26 -0.50
C SER A 196 -3.08 21.04 -1.82
N THR A 197 -4.30 21.29 -2.32
CA THR A 197 -4.58 22.14 -3.49
C THR A 197 -4.58 23.64 -3.17
N ARG A 198 -3.93 24.08 -2.08
CA ARG A 198 -3.78 25.51 -1.77
C ARG A 198 -2.32 25.93 -1.79
N PRO A 199 -1.95 26.98 -2.54
CA PRO A 199 -0.66 27.62 -2.33
C PRO A 199 -0.65 28.08 -0.89
N ALA A 200 0.34 27.63 -0.11
CA ALA A 200 0.54 28.10 1.24
C ALA A 200 0.65 29.64 1.18
N LYS A 201 -0.44 30.34 1.55
CA LYS A 201 -0.40 31.77 1.88
C LYS A 201 0.45 31.92 3.15
N ARG A 202 1.77 31.79 3.01
CA ARG A 202 2.74 32.36 3.94
C ARG A 202 3.01 33.79 3.51
N LEU A 203 2.01 34.66 3.69
CA LEU A 203 2.22 36.11 3.66
C LEU A 203 1.20 36.80 4.56
N THR A 204 1.19 36.40 5.83
CA THR A 204 0.50 37.15 6.90
C THR A 204 1.29 37.07 8.21
N ALA A 205 2.62 37.10 8.10
CA ALA A 205 3.53 37.23 9.25
C ALA A 205 4.50 38.41 9.14
N LEU A 206 4.46 39.20 8.06
CA LEU A 206 5.39 40.33 7.84
C LEU A 206 4.73 41.71 7.67
N LEU A 207 3.41 41.84 7.91
CA LEU A 207 2.73 43.16 7.90
C LEU A 207 1.91 43.43 9.18
N LYS A 208 2.15 42.68 10.26
CA LYS A 208 1.58 42.95 11.59
C LYS A 208 2.62 43.16 12.71
N ARG A 209 3.90 43.27 12.34
CA ARG A 209 4.99 43.65 13.25
C ARG A 209 6.08 44.42 12.50
N SER A 210 5.80 45.69 12.19
CA SER A 210 6.74 46.82 12.17
C SER A 210 6.00 48.05 11.67
#